data_AF-A0A0F3RIZ9-F1
#
_entry.id   AF-A0A0F3RIZ9-F1
#
_cell.length_a   1.000
_cell.length_b   1.000
_cell.length_c   1.000
_cell.angle_alpha   90.00
_cell.angle_beta   90.00
_cell.angle_gamma   90.00
#
_symmetry.space_group_name_H-M   'P 1'
#
loop_
_entity.id
_entity.type
_entity.pdbx_description
1 polymer ?
#
loop_
_entity_poly.entity_id
_entity_poly.type
_entity_poly.pdbx_seq_one_letter_code
_entity_poly.pdbx_strand_id
1 'polypeptide(L)'
;MGLIERLVRSTHINKYLENHTGIYSSKIFNNPNLRANMVFDEETQKSWPALTIFVKNDKDEITGAKILALNSKTCNKADVAEKSVGTISGSFAEIAQQNSKYSPVTIITKDIETALTIQQAGVEGKILCAIEAENLQNYNPGPKEKIILAVKNDVNTEKAEKVLEDKEAVVCTVKNDFNNVLKTQGLYAVRNIISPEIRKLNEKIESIQTNIQPGLCPKH
;
A
#
# COMPACT_ATOMS: atom_id res chain seq x y z
N MET A 1 3.72 28.63 10.43
CA MET A 1 4.10 27.34 11.06
C MET A 1 5.51 26.99 10.59
N GLY A 2 6.49 26.99 11.50
CA GLY A 2 7.92 27.05 11.16
C GLY A 2 8.53 25.72 10.69
N LEU A 3 9.56 25.79 9.83
CA LEU A 3 10.33 24.65 9.29
C LEU A 3 10.84 23.68 10.38
N ILE A 4 11.20 24.21 11.56
CA ILE A 4 11.74 23.43 12.68
C ILE A 4 10.71 22.45 13.24
N GLU A 5 9.46 22.88 13.43
CA GLU A 5 8.40 21.99 13.95
C GLU A 5 8.06 20.86 12.97
N ARG A 6 8.08 21.14 11.67
CA ARG A 6 7.87 20.12 10.64
C ARG A 6 8.99 19.08 10.65
N LEU A 7 10.23 19.51 10.85
CA LEU A 7 11.39 18.64 10.97
C LEU A 7 11.24 17.68 12.17
N VAL A 8 10.96 18.22 13.36
CA VAL A 8 10.83 17.42 14.61
C VAL A 8 9.76 16.34 14.49
N ARG A 9 8.60 16.66 13.87
CA ARG A 9 7.51 15.68 13.67
C ARG A 9 7.94 14.56 12.73
N SER A 10 8.58 14.90 11.61
CA SER A 10 9.09 13.90 10.66
C SER A 10 10.15 12.98 11.27
N THR A 11 10.95 13.46 12.22
CA THR A 11 11.97 12.65 12.91
C THR A 11 11.36 11.50 13.71
N HIS A 12 10.25 11.71 14.42
CA HIS A 12 9.63 10.65 15.22
C HIS A 12 9.04 9.54 14.34
N ILE A 13 8.43 9.92 13.22
CA ILE A 13 7.85 8.97 12.26
C ILE A 13 8.94 8.20 11.53
N ASN A 14 10.02 8.89 11.11
CA ASN A 14 11.16 8.22 10.48
C ASN A 14 11.78 7.20 11.44
N LYS A 15 11.98 7.56 12.72
CA LYS A 15 12.46 6.63 13.74
C LYS A 15 11.52 5.45 13.99
N TYR A 16 10.21 5.69 14.00
CA TYR A 16 9.21 4.63 14.09
C TYR A 16 9.40 3.62 12.94
N LEU A 17 9.37 4.10 11.70
CA LEU A 17 9.49 3.26 10.52
C LEU A 17 10.86 2.54 10.48
N GLU A 18 11.95 3.24 10.78
CA GLU A 18 13.29 2.65 10.90
C GLU A 18 13.31 1.48 11.90
N ASN A 19 12.84 1.70 13.13
CA ASN A 19 12.88 0.70 14.19
C ASN A 19 11.99 -0.53 13.91
N HIS A 20 10.81 -0.29 13.32
CA HIS A 20 9.79 -1.33 13.14
C HIS A 20 9.89 -2.07 11.82
N THR A 21 10.36 -1.43 10.75
CA THR A 21 10.35 -2.02 9.41
C THR A 21 11.71 -1.97 8.70
N GLY A 22 12.65 -1.13 9.17
CA GLY A 22 13.91 -0.87 8.44
C GLY A 22 13.72 0.08 7.26
N ILE A 23 12.74 1.00 7.35
CA ILE A 23 12.53 2.05 6.35
C ILE A 23 13.34 3.30 6.74
N TYR A 24 14.21 3.74 5.83
CA TYR A 24 15.14 4.85 5.99
C TYR A 24 14.93 5.87 4.87
N SER A 25 13.81 6.59 4.88
CA SER A 25 13.53 7.57 3.83
C SER A 25 12.96 8.87 4.39
N SER A 26 13.74 9.94 4.30
CA SER A 26 13.26 11.30 4.56
C SER A 26 12.26 11.79 3.50
N LYS A 27 12.12 11.06 2.38
CA LYS A 27 11.26 11.42 1.25
C LYS A 27 9.84 10.87 1.35
N ILE A 28 9.49 10.11 2.40
CA ILE A 28 8.11 9.60 2.57
C ILE A 28 7.07 10.73 2.54
N PHE A 29 7.41 11.92 3.05
CA PHE A 29 6.52 13.09 3.07
C PHE A 29 6.52 13.90 1.78
N ASN A 30 7.23 13.46 0.74
CA ASN A 30 7.02 13.97 -0.62
C ASN A 30 5.72 13.42 -1.19
N ASN A 31 5.23 12.29 -0.68
CA ASN A 31 3.91 11.79 -1.03
C ASN A 31 2.83 12.73 -0.43
N PRO A 32 1.91 13.28 -1.25
CA PRO A 32 0.89 14.21 -0.77
C PRO A 32 -0.14 13.56 0.17
N ASN A 33 -0.32 12.25 0.10
CA ASN A 33 -1.22 11.47 0.96
C ASN A 33 -0.62 11.19 2.34
N LEU A 34 0.65 11.53 2.58
CA LEU A 34 1.32 11.33 3.87
C LEU A 34 1.68 12.67 4.51
N ARG A 35 1.33 12.83 5.78
CA ARG A 35 1.67 14.03 6.57
C ARG A 35 2.17 13.66 7.95
N ALA A 36 3.22 14.35 8.37
CA ALA A 36 3.65 14.42 9.75
C ALA A 36 2.91 15.56 10.45
N ASN A 37 2.12 15.24 11.47
CA ASN A 37 1.38 16.23 12.26
C ASN A 37 1.51 15.97 13.76
N MET A 38 0.92 16.87 14.56
CA MET A 38 0.66 16.66 15.97
C MET A 38 -0.84 16.49 16.12
N VAL A 39 -1.27 15.53 16.91
CA VAL A 39 -2.67 15.26 17.19
C VAL A 39 -2.89 15.46 18.68
N PHE A 40 -3.82 16.36 18.99
CA PHE A 40 -4.26 16.54 20.37
C PHE A 40 -5.23 15.42 20.73
N ASP A 41 -4.99 14.82 21.87
CA ASP A 41 -5.87 13.85 22.46
C ASP A 41 -6.58 14.47 23.65
N GLU A 42 -7.90 14.63 23.54
CA GLU A 42 -8.72 15.31 24.54
C GLU A 42 -8.83 14.51 25.84
N GLU A 43 -8.83 13.18 25.78
CA GLU A 43 -8.90 12.34 26.97
C GLU A 43 -7.64 12.48 27.83
N THR A 44 -6.46 12.38 27.21
CA THR A 44 -5.20 12.48 27.93
C THR A 44 -4.68 13.91 28.08
N GLN A 45 -5.34 14.90 27.46
CA GLN A 45 -4.91 16.31 27.36
C GLN A 45 -3.46 16.46 26.85
N LYS A 46 -3.03 15.55 25.96
CA LYS A 46 -1.67 15.48 25.43
C LYS A 46 -1.66 15.58 23.92
N SER A 47 -0.58 16.15 23.39
CA SER A 47 -0.31 16.14 21.95
C SER A 47 0.69 15.05 21.60
N TRP A 48 0.37 14.28 20.57
CA TRP A 48 1.18 13.17 20.09
C TRP A 48 1.68 13.45 18.67
N PRO A 49 2.97 13.26 18.35
CA PRO A 49 3.41 13.16 16.97
C PRO A 49 2.61 12.09 16.25
N ALA A 50 2.17 12.35 15.02
CA ALA A 50 1.36 11.39 14.29
C ALA A 50 1.72 11.34 12.80
N LEU A 51 1.61 10.15 12.24
CA LEU A 51 1.55 9.93 10.80
C LEU A 51 0.08 9.92 10.38
N THR A 52 -0.32 10.93 9.62
CA THR A 52 -1.64 10.98 8.99
C THR A 52 -1.54 10.48 7.55
N ILE A 53 -2.42 9.55 7.21
CA ILE A 53 -2.47 8.85 5.92
C ILE A 53 -3.83 9.17 5.31
N PHE A 54 -3.85 9.99 4.27
CA PHE A 54 -5.06 10.33 3.53
C PHE A 54 -5.40 9.25 2.52
N VAL A 55 -6.67 8.90 2.45
CA VAL A 55 -7.20 7.99 1.44
C VAL A 55 -8.05 8.77 0.45
N LYS A 56 -8.04 8.30 -0.80
CA LYS A 56 -8.81 8.88 -1.88
C LYS A 56 -9.70 7.86 -2.57
N ASN A 57 -10.83 8.31 -3.07
CA ASN A 57 -11.69 7.52 -3.94
C ASN A 57 -11.15 7.46 -5.39
N ASP A 58 -11.88 6.80 -6.27
CA ASP A 58 -11.60 6.67 -7.69
C ASP A 58 -11.64 7.99 -8.48
N LYS A 59 -12.22 9.05 -7.90
CA LYS A 59 -12.26 10.42 -8.44
C LYS A 59 -11.10 11.30 -7.93
N ASP A 60 -10.12 10.72 -7.24
CA ASP A 60 -8.99 11.41 -6.61
C ASP A 60 -9.39 12.40 -5.49
N GLU A 61 -10.60 12.27 -4.94
CA GLU A 61 -11.09 13.09 -3.83
C GLU A 61 -10.67 12.48 -2.49
N ILE A 62 -10.18 13.30 -1.56
CA ILE A 62 -9.89 12.85 -0.19
C ILE A 62 -11.21 12.59 0.53
N THR A 63 -11.45 11.34 0.90
CA THR A 63 -12.67 10.89 1.59
C THR A 63 -12.45 10.63 3.07
N GLY A 64 -11.21 10.38 3.48
CA GLY A 64 -10.88 10.12 4.87
C GLY A 64 -9.38 10.09 5.15
N ALA A 65 -9.03 9.85 6.41
CA ALA A 65 -7.65 9.66 6.82
C ALA A 65 -7.54 8.73 8.03
N LYS A 66 -6.45 7.96 8.07
CA LYS A 66 -5.99 7.22 9.25
C LYS A 66 -4.91 8.01 9.96
N ILE A 67 -5.00 8.06 11.29
CA ILE A 67 -4.08 8.80 12.14
C ILE A 67 -3.37 7.80 13.06
N LEU A 68 -2.07 7.62 12.81
CA LEU A 68 -1.20 6.81 13.64
C LEU A 68 -0.45 7.71 14.62
N ALA A 69 -0.94 7.79 15.86
CA ALA A 69 -0.27 8.53 16.93
C ALA A 69 0.96 7.75 17.45
N LEU A 70 2.03 8.49 17.74
CA LEU A 70 3.32 7.97 18.18
C LEU A 70 3.70 8.59 19.53
N ASN A 71 4.37 7.80 20.36
CA ASN A 71 4.95 8.28 21.60
C ASN A 71 6.23 9.08 21.30
N SER A 72 6.29 10.34 21.75
CA SER A 72 7.41 11.23 21.46
C SER A 72 8.75 10.78 22.08
N LYS A 73 8.73 9.98 23.15
CA LYS A 73 9.95 9.48 23.80
C LYS A 73 10.45 8.20 23.16
N THR A 74 9.56 7.23 22.93
CA THR A 74 9.95 5.90 22.44
C THR A 74 9.90 5.78 20.92
N CYS A 75 9.22 6.70 20.23
CA CYS A 75 8.90 6.63 18.80
C CYS A 75 8.10 5.36 18.41
N ASN A 76 7.49 4.65 19.37
CA ASN A 76 6.55 3.56 19.09
C ASN A 76 5.13 4.11 18.92
N LYS A 77 4.18 3.26 18.51
CA LYS A 77 2.75 3.60 18.58
C LYS A 77 2.41 4.12 19.98
N ALA A 78 1.71 5.24 20.04
CA ALA A 78 1.21 5.78 21.29
C ALA A 78 0.15 4.84 21.87
N ASP A 79 0.09 4.77 23.20
CA ASP A 79 -0.95 4.02 23.92
C ASP A 79 -2.24 4.85 24.00
N VAL A 80 -2.81 5.09 22.82
CA VAL A 80 -4.08 5.80 22.60
C VAL A 80 -4.82 5.10 21.47
N ALA A 81 -6.15 5.19 21.47
CA ALA A 81 -6.97 4.57 20.42
C ALA A 81 -6.57 5.11 19.03
N GLU A 82 -6.47 4.21 18.05
CA GLU A 82 -6.26 4.62 16.66
C GLU A 82 -7.44 5.44 16.17
N LYS A 83 -7.17 6.60 15.57
CA LYS A 83 -8.20 7.52 15.07
C LYS A 83 -8.31 7.40 13.55
N SER A 84 -9.53 7.27 13.06
CA SER A 84 -9.87 7.40 11.65
C SER A 84 -10.89 8.52 11.50
N VAL A 85 -10.79 9.31 10.44
CA VAL A 85 -11.72 10.40 10.12
C VAL A 85 -12.25 10.24 8.71
N GLY A 86 -13.51 10.61 8.48
CA GLY A 86 -14.16 10.46 7.17
C GLY A 86 -14.46 9.00 6.82
N THR A 87 -14.52 8.70 5.52
CA THR A 87 -14.87 7.39 4.98
C THR A 87 -13.65 6.70 4.37
N ILE A 88 -13.26 5.55 4.93
CA ILE A 88 -12.14 4.74 4.43
C ILE A 88 -12.60 3.73 3.36
N SER A 89 -13.80 3.16 3.52
CA SER A 89 -14.34 2.13 2.63
C SER A 89 -14.36 2.60 1.16
N GLY A 90 -13.79 1.79 0.27
CA GLY A 90 -13.66 2.08 -1.16
C GLY A 90 -12.59 3.11 -1.50
N SER A 91 -11.85 3.60 -0.51
CA SER A 91 -10.80 4.62 -0.69
C SER A 91 -9.44 4.08 -0.27
N PHE A 92 -8.39 4.48 -0.97
CA PHE A 92 -7.04 3.95 -0.80
C PHE A 92 -6.02 5.08 -0.71
N ALA A 93 -4.96 4.85 0.07
CA ALA A 93 -3.81 5.75 0.07
C ALA A 93 -2.86 5.34 -1.06
N GLU A 94 -2.69 6.20 -2.06
CA GLU A 94 -1.70 5.97 -3.11
C GLU A 94 -0.31 6.30 -2.59
N ILE A 95 0.56 5.30 -2.54
CA ILE A 95 1.92 5.38 -2.00
C ILE A 95 2.93 5.59 -3.12
N ALA A 96 2.74 4.92 -4.25
CA ALA A 96 3.55 5.09 -5.45
C ALA A 96 2.67 5.07 -6.70
N GLN A 97 2.99 5.95 -7.64
CA GLN A 97 2.37 5.98 -8.96
C GLN A 97 2.96 4.89 -9.86
N GLN A 98 2.16 4.50 -10.85
CA GLN A 98 2.60 3.61 -11.92
C GLN A 98 3.72 4.29 -12.73
N ASN A 99 4.95 3.78 -12.58
CA ASN A 99 6.12 4.34 -13.28
C ASN A 99 6.42 3.65 -14.62
N SER A 100 5.82 2.49 -14.91
CA SER A 100 6.04 1.73 -16.15
C SER A 100 4.77 1.64 -16.99
N LYS A 101 4.85 2.07 -18.26
CA LYS A 101 3.75 1.95 -19.23
C LYS A 101 3.62 0.55 -19.84
N TYR A 102 4.68 -0.26 -19.77
CA TYR A 102 4.78 -1.52 -20.51
C TYR A 102 4.17 -2.71 -19.76
N SER A 103 3.98 -2.59 -18.45
CA SER A 103 3.22 -3.58 -17.70
C SER A 103 2.61 -3.00 -16.42
N PRO A 104 1.38 -2.47 -16.49
CA PRO A 104 0.70 -1.94 -15.32
C PRO A 104 0.32 -3.06 -14.36
N VAL A 105 0.77 -2.94 -13.11
CA VAL A 105 0.37 -3.81 -11.99
C VAL A 105 0.02 -2.91 -10.81
N THR A 106 -1.12 -3.19 -10.20
CA THR A 106 -1.54 -2.53 -8.97
C THR A 106 -1.23 -3.44 -7.80
N ILE A 107 -0.40 -2.97 -6.88
CA ILE A 107 -0.03 -3.68 -5.66
C ILE A 107 -0.84 -3.06 -4.53
N ILE A 108 -1.71 -3.85 -3.91
CA ILE A 108 -2.55 -3.41 -2.80
C ILE A 108 -2.06 -4.09 -1.52
N THR A 109 -1.74 -3.30 -0.51
CA THR A 109 -1.40 -3.77 0.84
C THR A 109 -2.51 -3.41 1.81
N LYS A 110 -2.54 -4.09 2.95
CA LYS A 110 -3.40 -3.69 4.06
C LYS A 110 -2.84 -2.48 4.79
N ASP A 111 -1.59 -2.57 5.23
CA ASP A 111 -0.99 -1.61 6.16
C ASP A 111 0.02 -0.70 5.45
N ILE A 112 0.21 0.51 6.00
CA ILE A 112 1.08 1.55 5.43
C ILE A 112 2.56 1.14 5.48
N GLU A 113 2.97 0.44 6.53
CA GLU A 113 4.33 -0.07 6.71
C GLU A 113 4.71 -0.99 5.55
N THR A 114 3.82 -1.92 5.19
CA THR A 114 4.04 -2.87 4.10
C THR A 114 4.11 -2.15 2.75
N ALA A 115 3.23 -1.17 2.50
CA ALA A 115 3.26 -0.38 1.26
C ALA A 115 4.59 0.38 1.10
N LEU A 116 5.05 1.04 2.18
CA LEU A 116 6.30 1.79 2.18
C LEU A 116 7.52 0.87 2.06
N THR A 117 7.47 -0.33 2.66
CA THR A 117 8.52 -1.36 2.48
C THR A 117 8.66 -1.77 1.02
N ILE A 118 7.55 -2.05 0.35
CA ILE A 118 7.53 -2.42 -1.08
C ILE A 118 8.03 -1.26 -1.95
N GLN A 119 7.60 -0.03 -1.65
CA GLN A 119 8.09 1.17 -2.32
C GLN A 119 9.60 1.34 -2.14
N GLN A 120 10.12 1.20 -0.92
CA GLN A 120 11.54 1.36 -0.63
C GLN A 120 12.38 0.31 -1.36
N ALA A 121 11.87 -0.91 -1.52
CA ALA A 121 12.52 -1.99 -2.26
C ALA A 121 12.59 -1.73 -3.78
N GLY A 122 11.98 -0.65 -4.28
CA GLY A 122 11.99 -0.28 -5.70
C GLY A 122 11.18 -1.25 -6.56
N VAL A 123 10.12 -1.84 -5.99
CA VAL A 123 9.17 -2.65 -6.76
C VAL A 123 8.37 -1.74 -7.67
N GLU A 124 8.33 -2.07 -8.95
CA GLU A 124 7.62 -1.30 -9.96
C GLU A 124 6.12 -1.64 -9.96
N GLY A 125 5.28 -0.61 -9.89
CA GLY A 125 3.82 -0.74 -9.92
C GLY A 125 3.15 0.45 -9.24
N LYS A 126 1.83 0.56 -9.41
CA LYS A 126 0.99 1.43 -8.59
C LYS A 126 0.87 0.77 -7.22
N ILE A 127 1.30 1.45 -6.16
CA ILE A 127 1.23 0.90 -4.79
C ILE A 127 0.10 1.63 -4.05
N LEU A 128 -0.89 0.86 -3.61
CA LEU A 128 -2.03 1.32 -2.84
C LEU A 128 -2.01 0.67 -1.45
N CYS A 129 -2.40 1.45 -0.44
CA CYS A 129 -2.62 0.97 0.91
C CYS A 129 -4.12 1.07 1.24
N ALA A 130 -4.71 -0.05 1.63
CA ALA A 130 -6.13 -0.17 1.97
C ALA A 130 -6.47 0.32 3.36
N ILE A 131 -5.46 0.53 4.23
CA ILE A 131 -5.54 0.89 5.66
C ILE A 131 -6.15 -0.23 6.53
N GLU A 132 -7.17 -0.92 6.04
CA GLU A 132 -7.92 -1.95 6.75
C GLU A 132 -8.14 -3.17 5.85
N ALA A 133 -8.19 -4.36 6.45
CA ALA A 133 -8.25 -5.63 5.73
C ALA A 133 -9.54 -5.76 4.91
N GLU A 134 -10.65 -5.30 5.50
CA GLU A 134 -11.99 -5.34 4.95
C GLU A 134 -12.10 -4.47 3.70
N ASN A 135 -11.21 -3.47 3.57
CA ASN A 135 -11.21 -2.54 2.46
C ASN A 135 -10.57 -3.12 1.19
N LEU A 136 -9.78 -4.20 1.28
CA LEU A 136 -9.16 -4.86 0.12
C LEU A 136 -10.20 -5.24 -0.94
N GLN A 137 -11.34 -5.78 -0.52
CA GLN A 137 -12.43 -6.21 -1.42
C GLN A 137 -13.17 -5.04 -2.10
N ASN A 138 -13.03 -3.82 -1.55
CA ASN A 138 -13.77 -2.64 -2.00
C ASN A 138 -13.07 -1.93 -3.16
N TYR A 139 -11.85 -2.34 -3.51
CA TYR A 139 -11.19 -1.82 -4.70
C TYR A 139 -12.04 -2.10 -5.94
N ASN A 140 -12.18 -1.10 -6.81
CA ASN A 140 -12.91 -1.22 -8.06
C ASN A 140 -11.89 -1.28 -9.21
N PRO A 141 -11.52 -2.49 -9.66
CA PRO A 141 -10.51 -2.66 -10.69
C PRO A 141 -11.03 -2.27 -12.08
N GLY A 142 -10.11 -1.85 -12.94
CA GLY A 142 -10.38 -1.83 -14.38
C GLY A 142 -10.47 -3.24 -14.97
N PRO A 143 -11.10 -3.42 -16.15
CA PRO A 143 -11.19 -4.73 -16.80
C PRO A 143 -9.79 -5.34 -17.02
N LYS A 144 -9.60 -6.59 -16.57
CA LYS A 144 -8.33 -7.33 -16.66
C LYS A 144 -7.15 -6.65 -15.97
N GLU A 145 -7.40 -5.74 -15.02
CA GLU A 145 -6.34 -5.13 -14.22
C GLU A 145 -5.57 -6.20 -13.46
N LYS A 146 -4.23 -6.14 -13.50
CA LYS A 146 -3.36 -7.06 -12.78
C LYS A 146 -3.16 -6.54 -11.37
N ILE A 147 -3.52 -7.36 -10.39
CA ILE A 147 -3.48 -6.98 -8.98
C ILE A 147 -2.61 -7.95 -8.21
N ILE A 148 -1.70 -7.41 -7.40
CA ILE A 148 -1.00 -8.15 -6.36
C ILE A 148 -1.56 -7.74 -5.00
N LEU A 149 -2.12 -8.70 -4.26
CA LEU A 149 -2.46 -8.52 -2.85
C LEU A 149 -1.24 -8.91 -2.01
N ALA A 150 -0.48 -7.92 -1.54
CA ALA A 150 0.72 -8.12 -0.73
C ALA A 150 0.40 -7.96 0.76
N VAL A 151 0.22 -9.08 1.45
CA VAL A 151 -0.30 -9.14 2.82
C VAL A 151 0.52 -10.10 3.69
N LYS A 152 0.54 -9.94 5.02
CA LYS A 152 1.28 -10.85 5.91
C LYS A 152 0.54 -12.17 6.15
N ASN A 153 -0.58 -12.10 6.85
CA ASN A 153 -1.52 -13.19 7.12
C ASN A 153 -2.86 -12.53 7.44
N ASP A 154 -3.80 -12.56 6.50
CA ASP A 154 -5.09 -11.91 6.69
C ASP A 154 -6.22 -12.78 6.17
N VAL A 155 -7.16 -13.11 7.06
CA VAL A 155 -8.31 -13.99 6.78
C VAL A 155 -9.26 -13.39 5.74
N ASN A 156 -9.26 -12.06 5.59
CA ASN A 156 -10.11 -11.38 4.61
C ASN A 156 -9.53 -11.44 3.20
N THR A 157 -8.27 -11.85 3.02
CA THR A 157 -7.58 -11.84 1.72
C THR A 157 -8.28 -12.76 0.71
N GLU A 158 -8.69 -13.96 1.12
CA GLU A 158 -9.32 -14.92 0.21
C GLU A 158 -10.69 -14.44 -0.28
N LYS A 159 -11.42 -13.70 0.57
CA LYS A 159 -12.66 -13.05 0.19
C LYS A 159 -12.39 -11.90 -0.78
N ALA A 160 -11.39 -11.08 -0.50
CA ALA A 160 -11.00 -9.98 -1.37
C ALA A 160 -10.55 -10.47 -2.76
N GLU A 161 -9.76 -11.54 -2.82
CA GLU A 161 -9.32 -12.18 -4.07
C GLU A 161 -10.51 -12.56 -4.94
N LYS A 162 -11.47 -13.33 -4.40
CA LYS A 162 -12.70 -13.71 -5.12
C LYS A 162 -13.51 -12.52 -5.61
N VAL A 163 -13.74 -11.53 -4.75
CA VAL A 163 -14.51 -10.32 -5.10
C VAL A 163 -13.84 -9.52 -6.21
N LEU A 164 -12.51 -9.48 -6.25
CA LEU A 164 -11.76 -8.77 -7.28
C LEU A 164 -11.74 -9.56 -8.60
N GLU A 165 -11.62 -10.88 -8.55
CA GLU A 165 -11.75 -11.76 -9.72
C GLU A 165 -13.15 -11.70 -10.33
N ASP A 166 -14.21 -11.65 -9.51
CA ASP A 166 -15.60 -11.45 -9.94
C ASP A 166 -15.81 -10.10 -10.64
N LYS A 167 -14.94 -9.11 -10.37
CA LYS A 167 -14.88 -7.82 -11.07
C LYS A 167 -13.93 -7.84 -12.29
N GLU A 168 -13.60 -9.03 -12.79
CA GLU A 168 -12.74 -9.26 -13.96
C GLU A 168 -11.26 -8.88 -13.78
N ALA A 169 -10.77 -8.69 -12.55
CA ALA A 169 -9.34 -8.50 -12.30
C ALA A 169 -8.56 -9.83 -12.38
N VAL A 170 -7.27 -9.74 -12.69
CA VAL A 170 -6.35 -10.87 -12.59
C VAL A 170 -5.55 -10.72 -11.30
N VAL A 171 -5.90 -11.50 -10.29
CA VAL A 171 -5.36 -11.35 -8.94
C VAL A 171 -4.26 -12.37 -8.66
N CYS A 172 -3.24 -11.94 -7.91
CA CYS A 172 -2.23 -12.80 -7.30
C CYS A 172 -2.03 -12.38 -5.84
N THR A 173 -2.22 -13.32 -4.92
CA THR A 173 -1.97 -13.08 -3.51
C THR A 173 -0.55 -13.51 -3.12
N VAL A 174 0.21 -12.59 -2.50
CA VAL A 174 1.56 -12.85 -1.97
C VAL A 174 1.53 -12.68 -0.45
N LYS A 175 1.47 -13.80 0.26
CA LYS A 175 1.46 -13.85 1.73
C LYS A 175 2.90 -13.82 2.28
N ASN A 176 3.34 -12.69 2.86
CA ASN A 176 4.65 -12.55 3.48
C ASN A 176 4.73 -11.39 4.48
N ASP A 177 5.58 -11.52 5.51
CA ASP A 177 5.95 -10.40 6.39
C ASP A 177 7.07 -9.57 5.74
N PHE A 178 6.70 -8.72 4.78
CA PHE A 178 7.65 -7.89 4.05
C PHE A 178 8.47 -6.97 4.96
N ASN A 179 7.88 -6.47 6.05
CA ASN A 179 8.59 -5.62 7.01
C ASN A 179 9.71 -6.40 7.70
N ASN A 180 9.44 -7.64 8.13
CA ASN A 180 10.48 -8.50 8.67
C ASN A 180 11.54 -8.89 7.62
N VAL A 181 11.12 -9.19 6.37
CA VAL A 181 12.05 -9.48 5.28
C VAL A 181 12.97 -8.28 5.02
N LEU A 182 12.43 -7.06 4.97
CA LEU A 182 13.23 -5.86 4.80
C LEU A 182 14.26 -5.73 5.93
N LYS A 183 13.82 -5.90 7.18
CA LYS A 183 14.68 -5.76 8.36
C LYS A 183 15.79 -6.81 8.44
N THR A 184 15.53 -8.04 8.00
CA THR A 184 16.45 -9.18 8.18
C THR A 184 17.27 -9.53 6.94
N GLN A 185 16.74 -9.27 5.74
CA GLN A 185 17.32 -9.71 4.46
C GLN A 185 17.54 -8.55 3.48
N GLY A 186 17.00 -7.37 3.76
CA GLY A 186 17.20 -6.16 2.96
C GLY A 186 16.32 -6.04 1.72
N LEU A 187 16.53 -4.95 0.98
CA LEU A 187 15.68 -4.49 -0.13
C LEU A 187 15.59 -5.50 -1.28
N TYR A 188 16.70 -6.16 -1.60
CA TYR A 188 16.77 -7.11 -2.71
C TYR A 188 15.88 -8.34 -2.46
N ALA A 189 15.80 -8.82 -1.21
CA ALA A 189 14.94 -9.93 -0.83
C ALA A 189 13.46 -9.58 -0.99
N VAL A 190 13.04 -8.40 -0.52
CA VAL A 190 11.67 -7.90 -0.72
C VAL A 190 11.32 -7.85 -2.21
N ARG A 191 12.21 -7.27 -3.03
CA ARG A 191 11.99 -7.14 -4.47
C ARG A 191 11.89 -8.49 -5.18
N ASN A 192 12.70 -9.46 -4.78
CA ASN A 192 12.73 -10.79 -5.39
C ASN A 192 11.52 -11.65 -5.05
N ILE A 193 10.79 -11.33 -3.98
CA ILE A 193 9.52 -12.01 -3.68
C ILE A 193 8.43 -11.56 -4.65
N ILE A 194 8.34 -10.25 -4.95
CA ILE A 194 7.22 -9.68 -5.71
C ILE A 194 7.49 -9.68 -7.23
N SER A 195 8.72 -9.37 -7.65
CA SER A 195 9.06 -9.21 -9.07
C SER A 195 8.75 -10.44 -9.94
N PRO A 196 8.98 -11.69 -9.48
CA PRO A 196 8.58 -12.88 -10.23
C PRO A 196 7.07 -13.00 -10.41
N GLU A 197 6.28 -12.63 -9.41
CA GLU A 197 4.81 -12.69 -9.49
C GLU A 197 4.26 -11.65 -10.48
N ILE A 198 4.87 -10.47 -10.54
CA ILE A 198 4.57 -9.47 -11.57
C ILE A 198 4.82 -10.07 -12.97
N ARG A 199 5.93 -10.80 -13.18
CA ARG A 199 6.24 -11.43 -14.48
C ARG A 199 5.21 -12.48 -14.86
N LYS A 200 4.85 -13.38 -13.94
CA LYS A 200 3.82 -14.41 -14.17
C LYS A 200 2.46 -13.81 -14.54
N LEU A 201 2.06 -12.73 -13.87
CA LEU A 201 0.82 -12.01 -14.18
C LEU A 201 0.83 -11.41 -15.60
N ASN A 202 2.00 -11.08 -16.13
CA ASN A 202 2.13 -10.55 -17.48
C ASN A 202 1.99 -11.64 -18.55
N GLU A 203 2.62 -12.78 -18.32
CA GLU A 203 2.58 -13.95 -19.22
C GLU A 203 1.17 -14.56 -19.32
N LYS A 204 0.41 -14.58 -18.20
CA LYS A 204 -0.99 -15.06 -18.17
C LYS A 204 -1.90 -14.34 -19.15
N ILE A 205 -1.70 -13.05 -19.44
CA ILE A 205 -2.56 -12.30 -20.36
C ILE A 205 -2.15 -12.50 -21.82
N GLU A 206 -0.86 -12.61 -22.11
CA GLU A 206 -0.38 -12.85 -23.49
C GLU A 206 -0.92 -14.19 -24.04
N SER A 207 -0.90 -15.24 -23.23
CA SER A 207 -1.49 -16.55 -23.58
C SER A 207 -3.01 -16.52 -23.79
N ILE A 208 -3.74 -15.64 -23.11
CA ILE A 208 -5.18 -15.45 -23.31
C ILE A 208 -5.46 -14.70 -24.62
N GLN A 209 -4.60 -13.74 -25.00
CA GLN A 209 -4.74 -13.00 -26.26
C GLN A 209 -4.40 -13.85 -27.49
N THR A 210 -3.44 -14.79 -27.40
CA THR A 210 -3.09 -15.68 -28.51
C THR A 210 -4.14 -16.74 -28.82
N ASN A 211 -5.02 -17.07 -27.87
CA ASN A 211 -6.08 -18.07 -28.06
C ASN A 211 -7.37 -17.51 -28.70
N ILE A 212 -7.40 -16.21 -29.05
CA ILE A 212 -8.54 -15.54 -29.72
C ILE A 212 -8.22 -15.24 -31.20
N GLN A 213 -7.33 -16.00 -31.84
CA GLN A 213 -7.30 -16.04 -33.31
C GLN A 213 -8.37 -17.02 -33.81
N PRO A 214 -9.41 -16.58 -34.54
CA PRO A 214 -10.30 -17.50 -35.24
C PRO A 214 -9.49 -18.20 -36.33
N GLY A 215 -9.58 -19.53 -36.38
CA GLY A 215 -8.97 -20.32 -37.44
C GLY A 215 -9.35 -19.75 -38.81
N LEU A 216 -8.34 -19.27 -39.55
CA LEU A 216 -8.49 -19.11 -40.99
C LEU A 216 -8.69 -20.51 -41.58
N CYS A 217 -9.86 -20.72 -42.16
CA CYS A 217 -10.18 -21.93 -42.92
C CYS A 217 -9.10 -22.21 -43.98
N PRO A 218 -8.67 -23.48 -44.17
CA PRO A 218 -7.90 -23.83 -45.35
C PRO A 218 -8.82 -23.73 -46.57
N LYS A 219 -8.53 -22.78 -47.47
CA LYS A 219 -9.08 -22.82 -48.83
C LYS A 219 -8.35 -23.92 -49.61
N HIS A 220 -9.16 -24.66 -50.37
CA HIS A 220 -8.84 -25.86 -51.15
C HIS A 220 -7.63 -25.70 -52.07
#